data_AF-A0A9X6XC31-F1
#
_entry.id   AF-A0A9X6XC31-F1
#
_cell.length_a   1.000
_cell.length_b   1.000
_cell.length_c   1.000
_cell.angle_alpha   90.00
_cell.angle_beta   90.00
_cell.angle_gamma   90.00
#
_symmetry.space_group_name_H-M   'P 1'
#
loop_
_entity.id
_entity.type
_entity.pdbx_description
1 polymer ?
#
loop_
_entity_poly.entity_id
_entity_poly.type
_entity_poly.pdbx_seq_one_letter_code
_entity_poly.pdbx_strand_id
1 'polypeptide(L)'
;MKTGAKERKIYSKTLYVCYTCESSIKWENVTQGLEVTIEEIRLEVMSKLLKYDYFFVKNEKGFSLINSSLVRYVRIVHEKTESKKVN
;
A
#
# COMPACT_ATOMS: atom_id res chain seq x y z
N MET A 1 42.88 -2.80 -13.22
CA MET A 1 41.86 -2.21 -12.32
C MET A 1 40.51 -2.83 -12.65
N LYS A 2 39.94 -3.65 -11.76
CA LYS A 2 38.57 -4.17 -11.94
C LYS A 2 37.62 -3.16 -11.30
N THR A 3 36.87 -2.44 -12.12
CA THR A 3 35.74 -1.59 -11.68
C THR A 3 34.66 -2.51 -11.11
N GLY A 4 34.66 -2.66 -9.79
CA GLY A 4 33.59 -3.34 -9.07
C GLY A 4 32.31 -2.53 -9.22
N ALA A 5 31.48 -2.87 -10.21
CA ALA A 5 30.12 -2.40 -10.27
C ALA A 5 29.41 -2.90 -9.00
N LYS A 6 29.24 -2.02 -8.01
CA LYS A 6 28.38 -2.28 -6.85
C LYS A 6 26.99 -2.54 -7.40
N GLU A 7 26.53 -3.80 -7.33
CA GLU A 7 25.14 -4.14 -7.55
C GLU A 7 24.25 -3.20 -6.72
N ARG A 8 23.51 -2.32 -7.39
CA ARG A 8 22.45 -1.57 -6.73
C ARG A 8 21.30 -2.54 -6.50
N LYS A 9 21.18 -3.06 -5.28
CA LYS A 9 19.92 -3.69 -4.83
C LYS A 9 18.82 -2.63 -4.97
N ILE A 10 17.92 -2.84 -5.92
CA ILE A 10 16.69 -2.05 -6.06
C ILE A 10 15.67 -2.74 -5.16
N TYR A 11 15.20 -2.03 -4.14
CA TYR A 11 14.11 -2.52 -3.30
C TYR A 11 12.81 -1.94 -3.89
N SER A 12 11.98 -2.78 -4.48
CA SER A 12 10.57 -2.42 -4.69
C SER A 12 9.88 -2.40 -3.33
N LYS A 13 9.48 -1.21 -2.86
CA LYS A 13 8.64 -1.10 -1.67
C LYS A 13 7.20 -1.36 -2.10
N THR A 14 6.65 -2.51 -1.74
CA THR A 14 5.20 -2.70 -1.86
C THR A 14 4.56 -2.23 -0.57
N LEU A 15 3.60 -1.31 -0.69
CA LEU A 15 2.84 -0.78 0.44
C LEU A 15 1.42 -1.32 0.38
N TYR A 16 0.89 -1.65 1.55
CA TYR A 16 -0.46 -2.16 1.72
C TYR A 16 -1.20 -1.32 2.76
N VAL A 17 -2.47 -1.03 2.51
CA VAL A 17 -3.36 -0.45 3.52
C VAL A 17 -4.33 -1.52 4.01
N CYS A 18 -4.37 -1.71 5.32
CA CYS A 18 -5.30 -2.59 6.00
C CYS A 18 -6.38 -1.75 6.68
N TYR A 19 -7.62 -1.95 6.27
CA TYR A 19 -8.81 -1.36 6.87
C TYR A 19 -9.47 -2.43 7.74
N THR A 20 -9.47 -2.19 9.05
CA THR A 20 -10.21 -3.03 10.00
C THR A 20 -11.59 -2.41 10.17
N CYS A 21 -12.59 -3.06 9.61
CA CYS A 21 -14.00 -2.73 9.79
C CYS A 21 -14.59 -3.58 10.92
N GLU A 22 -15.75 -3.19 11.43
CA GLU A 22 -16.44 -3.87 12.53
C GLU A 22 -16.60 -5.39 12.35
N SER A 23 -16.90 -5.84 11.13
CA SER A 23 -17.14 -7.27 10.82
C SER A 23 -16.15 -7.87 9.83
N SER A 24 -15.15 -7.12 9.34
CA SER A 24 -14.24 -7.62 8.30
C SER A 24 -12.93 -6.85 8.21
N ILE A 25 -11.93 -7.48 7.59
CA ILE A 25 -10.65 -6.86 7.26
C ILE A 25 -10.55 -6.74 5.73
N LYS A 26 -10.19 -5.56 5.24
CA LYS A 26 -10.01 -5.27 3.81
C LYS A 26 -8.60 -4.77 3.56
N TRP A 27 -8.00 -5.24 2.48
CA TRP A 27 -6.66 -4.86 2.06
C TRP A 27 -6.69 -4.09 0.74
N GLU A 28 -5.86 -3.07 0.65
CA GLU A 28 -5.57 -2.30 -0.55
C GLU A 28 -4.09 -2.46 -0.91
N ASN A 29 -3.80 -2.83 -2.15
CA ASN A 29 -2.46 -2.81 -2.71
C ASN A 29 -2.17 -1.41 -3.22
N VAL A 30 -1.22 -0.72 -2.59
CA VAL A 30 -0.76 0.59 -3.05
C VAL A 30 0.40 0.38 -3.99
N THR A 31 0.10 0.00 -5.22
CA THR A 31 1.03 0.09 -6.34
C THR A 31 1.01 1.51 -6.88
N GLN A 32 1.57 2.45 -6.12
CA GLN A 32 2.01 3.72 -6.67
C GLN A 32 3.51 3.64 -6.89
N GLY A 33 4.05 4.43 -7.83
CA GLY A 33 5.44 4.33 -8.29
C GLY A 33 6.49 4.43 -7.17
N LEU A 34 7.77 4.25 -7.54
CA LEU A 34 8.92 4.12 -6.63
C LEU A 34 9.11 5.23 -5.56
N GLU A 35 8.36 6.33 -5.61
CA GLU A 35 8.57 7.53 -4.80
C GLU A 35 7.46 7.86 -3.79
N VAL A 36 6.38 7.06 -3.69
CA VAL A 36 5.31 7.38 -2.74
C VAL A 36 5.76 7.12 -1.29
N THR A 37 5.54 8.13 -0.45
CA THR A 37 5.83 8.11 0.99
C THR A 37 4.65 7.57 1.80
N ILE A 38 4.94 7.08 3.02
CA ILE A 38 3.88 6.64 3.94
C ILE A 38 2.96 7.79 4.31
N GLU A 39 3.50 9.01 4.46
CA GLU A 39 2.76 10.23 4.79
C GLU A 39 1.75 10.61 3.71
N GLU A 40 2.12 10.51 2.43
CA GLU A 40 1.18 10.75 1.31
C GLU A 40 0.04 9.74 1.33
N ILE A 41 0.34 8.45 1.57
CA ILE A 41 -0.69 7.41 1.70
C ILE A 41 -1.59 7.69 2.90
N ARG A 42 -1.03 8.12 4.04
CA ARG A 42 -1.84 8.51 5.21
C ARG A 42 -2.83 9.60 4.85
N LEU A 43 -2.37 10.66 4.17
CA LEU A 43 -3.23 11.77 3.76
C LEU A 43 -4.32 11.31 2.77
N GLU A 44 -3.97 10.48 1.79
CA GLU A 44 -4.93 9.94 0.83
C GLU A 44 -6.01 9.10 1.54
N VAL A 45 -5.62 8.19 2.43
CA VAL A 45 -6.55 7.33 3.17
C VAL A 45 -7.46 8.15 4.07
N MET A 46 -6.92 9.12 4.81
CA MET A 46 -7.73 10.00 5.65
C MET A 46 -8.69 10.84 4.82
N SER A 47 -8.25 11.35 3.66
CA SER A 47 -9.13 12.08 2.74
C SER A 47 -10.26 11.20 2.21
N LYS A 48 -10.01 9.93 1.88
CA LYS A 48 -11.07 8.99 1.45
C LYS A 48 -12.11 8.78 2.54
N LEU A 49 -11.64 8.51 3.77
CA LEU A 49 -12.51 8.26 4.93
C LEU A 49 -13.37 9.46 5.32
N LEU A 50 -12.84 10.68 5.21
CA LEU A 50 -13.56 11.90 5.58
C LEU A 50 -14.50 12.39 4.48
N LYS A 51 -14.15 12.17 3.21
CA LYS A 51 -14.89 12.73 2.07
C LYS A 51 -16.02 11.82 1.57
N TYR A 52 -15.89 10.52 1.73
CA TYR A 52 -16.81 9.55 1.12
C TYR A 52 -17.40 8.59 2.15
N ASP A 53 -18.70 8.38 2.08
CA ASP A 53 -19.40 7.33 2.85
C ASP A 53 -18.96 5.93 2.40
N TYR A 54 -18.68 5.78 1.10
CA TYR A 54 -18.23 4.54 0.50
C TYR A 54 -17.13 4.76 -0.53
N PHE A 55 -16.14 3.86 -0.57
CA PHE A 55 -15.09 3.88 -1.59
C PHE A 55 -14.59 2.46 -1.91
N PHE A 56 -14.11 2.27 -3.13
CA PHE A 56 -13.51 1.01 -3.54
C PHE A 56 -12.02 0.98 -3.23
N VAL A 57 -11.56 -0.17 -2.77
CA VAL A 57 -10.14 -0.50 -2.65
C VAL A 57 -9.82 -1.70 -3.53
N LYS A 58 -8.60 -1.75 -4.07
CA LYS A 58 -8.15 -2.84 -4.94
C LYS A 58 -7.08 -3.66 -4.25
N ASN A 59 -7.19 -4.98 -4.34
CA ASN A 59 -6.10 -5.91 -4.05
C ASN A 59 -5.97 -6.96 -5.16
N GLU A 60 -5.14 -7.97 -4.95
CA GLU A 60 -4.88 -9.05 -5.91
C GLU A 60 -6.14 -9.85 -6.28
N LYS A 61 -7.13 -9.90 -5.39
CA LYS A 61 -8.39 -10.63 -5.60
C LYS A 61 -9.46 -9.78 -6.30
N GLY A 62 -9.17 -8.51 -6.57
CA GLY A 62 -10.09 -7.57 -7.22
C GLY A 62 -10.45 -6.40 -6.33
N PHE A 63 -11.67 -5.87 -6.50
CA PHE A 63 -12.15 -4.69 -5.79
C PHE A 63 -13.01 -5.06 -4.59
N SER A 64 -12.91 -4.29 -3.51
CA SER A 64 -13.78 -4.36 -2.34
C SER A 64 -14.37 -2.99 -2.05
N LEU A 65 -15.67 -2.95 -1.77
CA LEU A 65 -16.33 -1.74 -1.29
C LEU A 65 -16.12 -1.60 0.23
N ILE A 66 -15.71 -0.42 0.67
CA ILE A 66 -15.60 -0.04 2.08
C ILE A 66 -16.69 0.98 2.38
N ASN A 67 -17.39 0.78 3.51
CA ASN A 67 -18.19 1.81 4.17
C ASN A 67 -17.30 2.49 5.21
N SER A 68 -17.07 3.79 5.08
CA SER A 68 -16.15 4.54 5.95
C SER A 68 -16.61 4.57 7.41
N SER A 69 -17.92 4.59 7.67
CA SER A 69 -18.48 4.59 9.03
C SER A 69 -18.20 3.30 9.82
N LEU A 70 -17.89 2.20 9.12
CA LEU A 70 -17.58 0.91 9.76
C LEU A 70 -16.09 0.73 10.03
N VAL A 71 -15.23 1.61 9.52
CA VAL A 71 -13.78 1.54 9.70
C VAL A 71 -13.44 1.95 11.13
N ARG A 72 -12.73 1.06 11.85
CA ARG A 72 -12.28 1.29 13.23
C ARG A 72 -10.79 1.60 13.30
N TYR A 73 -10.00 0.94 12.46
CA TYR A 73 -8.56 1.12 12.41
C TYR A 73 -8.04 1.07 10.98
N VAL A 74 -7.00 1.85 10.71
CA VAL A 74 -6.21 1.81 9.48
C VAL A 74 -4.76 1.54 9.84
N ARG A 75 -4.14 0.59 9.13
CA ARG A 75 -2.71 0.32 9.23
C ARG A 75 -2.08 0.33 7.84
N ILE A 76 -0.97 1.07 7.71
CA ILE A 76 -0.12 1.01 6.52
C ILE A 76 1.01 0.03 6.82
N VAL A 77 1.16 -0.97 5.97
CA VAL A 77 2.17 -2.03 6.10
C VAL A 77 3.14 -1.93 4.93
N HIS A 78 4.43 -2.01 5.22
CA HIS A 78 5.46 -2.09 4.21
C HIS A 78 5.95 -3.53 4.10
N GLU A 79 5.95 -4.09 2.89
CA GLU A 79 6.67 -5.32 2.62
C GLU A 79 7.96 -4.98 1.88
N LYS A 80 9.08 -5.42 2.45
CA LYS A 80 10.38 -5.30 1.81
C LYS A 80 10.56 -6.55 0.95
N THR A 81 10.15 -6.48 -0.31
CA THR A 81 10.45 -7.56 -1.26
C THR A 81 11.86 -7.37 -1.81
N GLU A 82 12.72 -8.37 -1.63
CA GLU A 82 14.03 -8.41 -2.29
C GLU A 82 13.83 -8.74 -3.77
N SER A 83 13.83 -7.74 -4.63
CA SER A 83 13.86 -7.96 -6.08
C SER A 83 15.29 -8.35 -6.50
N LYS A 84 15.55 -9.64 -6.71
CA LYS A 84 16.77 -10.08 -7.41
C LYS A 84 16.62 -9.74 -8.89
N LYS A 85 17.49 -8.89 -9.44
CA LYS A 85 17.65 -8.80 -10.89
C LYS A 85 18.23 -10.13 -11.37
N VAL A 86 17.46 -10.85 -12.18
CA VAL A 86 18.02 -11.91 -13.04
C VAL A 86 18.62 -11.17 -14.23
N ASN A 87 19.95 -11.28 -14.39
CA ASN A 87 20.69 -10.72 -15.51
C ASN A 87 20.42 -11.49 -16.79
#